data_AF-A0A4Y2UYS5-F1
#
_entry.id   AF-A0A4Y2UYS5-F1
#
_cell.length_a   1.000
_cell.length_b   1.000
_cell.length_c   1.000
_cell.angle_alpha   90.00
_cell.angle_beta   90.00
_cell.angle_gamma   90.00
#
_symmetry.space_group_name_H-M   'P 1'
#
loop_
_entity.id
_entity.type
_entity.pdbx_description
1 polymer ?
#
loop_
_entity_poly.entity_id
_entity_poly.type
_entity_poly.pdbx_seq_one_letter_code
_entity_poly.pdbx_strand_id
1 'polypeptide(L)'
;MGKMESTSKQAVAINQAGAIRRMLEDSKFVFWLTVFHNIMPHVDVLYNQLQKTRTDAALIRKQVKVFQQSLEKERKRMDTVTKDISALYESSRKRKGENIYINRTVAAREICDVMLSRIK
;
A
#
# COMPACT_ATOMS: atom_id res chain seq x y z
N MET A 1 45.77 -3.10 12.93
CA MET A 1 44.93 -2.52 11.86
C MET A 1 43.50 -3.11 11.82
N GLY A 2 43.32 -4.43 11.98
CA GLY A 2 41.99 -5.09 11.78
C GLY A 2 40.84 -4.72 12.74
N LYS A 3 41.10 -4.29 13.98
CA LYS A 3 40.03 -3.91 14.94
C LYS A 3 39.33 -2.58 14.58
N MET A 4 40.08 -1.59 14.09
CA MET A 4 39.49 -0.29 13.70
C MET A 4 38.68 -0.40 12.41
N GLU A 5 39.13 -1.25 11.47
CA GLU A 5 38.44 -1.48 10.21
C GLU A 5 37.14 -2.28 10.40
N SER A 6 37.11 -3.24 11.34
CA SER A 6 35.89 -3.99 11.67
C SER A 6 34.85 -3.13 12.41
N THR A 7 35.28 -2.29 13.37
CA THR A 7 34.38 -1.33 14.05
C THR A 7 33.83 -0.28 13.09
N SER A 8 34.64 0.18 12.12
CA SER A 8 34.19 1.11 11.07
C SER A 8 33.10 0.49 10.18
N LYS A 9 33.28 -0.76 9.73
CA LYS A 9 32.26 -1.50 8.95
C LYS A 9 30.97 -1.72 9.75
N GLN A 10 31.07 -1.96 11.06
CA GLN A 10 29.91 -2.09 11.95
C GLN A 10 29.12 -0.78 12.08
N ALA A 11 29.79 0.36 12.22
CA ALA A 11 29.13 1.67 12.30
C ALA A 11 28.39 2.01 11.00
N VAL A 12 28.98 1.68 9.84
CA VAL A 12 28.33 1.85 8.53
C VAL A 12 27.04 1.01 8.44
N ALA A 13 27.10 -0.27 8.84
CA ALA A 13 25.94 -1.15 8.83
C ALA A 13 24.81 -0.65 9.77
N ILE A 14 25.15 -0.17 10.97
CA ILE A 14 24.19 0.40 11.91
C ILE A 14 23.50 1.63 11.31
N ASN A 15 24.26 2.52 10.67
CA ASN A 15 23.72 3.72 10.05
C ASN A 15 22.77 3.39 8.88
N GLN A 16 23.15 2.41 8.05
CA GLN A 16 22.32 1.93 6.94
C GLN A 16 21.02 1.29 7.45
N ALA A 17 21.10 0.39 8.44
CA ALA A 17 19.92 -0.22 9.05
C ALA A 17 19.00 0.83 9.69
N GLY A 18 19.57 1.82 10.37
CA GLY A 18 18.83 2.94 10.92
C GLY A 18 18.14 3.81 9.87
N ALA A 19 18.76 4.00 8.70
CA ALA A 19 18.15 4.70 7.58
C ALA A 19 16.98 3.91 6.97
N ILE A 20 17.15 2.61 6.77
CA ILE A 20 16.08 1.71 6.29
C ILE A 20 14.89 1.74 7.25
N ARG A 21 15.14 1.60 8.57
CA ARG A 21 14.07 1.65 9.57
C ARG A 21 13.26 2.95 9.47
N ARG A 22 13.93 4.10 9.41
CA ARG A 22 13.25 5.41 9.25
C ARG A 22 12.43 5.50 7.96
N MET A 23 12.89 4.89 6.87
CA MET A 23 12.16 4.85 5.61
C MET A 23 10.92 3.95 5.71
N LEU A 24 11.04 2.79 6.35
CA LEU A 24 9.92 1.85 6.56
C LEU A 24 8.88 2.41 7.54
N GLU A 25 9.31 3.22 8.51
CA GLU A 25 8.44 3.88 9.47
C GLU A 25 7.85 5.21 8.95
N ASP A 26 8.23 5.68 7.76
CA ASP A 26 7.70 6.93 7.22
C ASP A 26 6.18 6.83 6.94
N SER A 27 5.41 7.82 7.39
CA SER A 27 3.94 7.78 7.30
C SER A 27 3.42 7.78 5.86
N LYS A 28 4.17 8.35 4.90
CA LYS A 28 3.83 8.28 3.47
C LYS A 28 4.06 6.88 2.94
N PHE A 29 5.18 6.27 3.28
CA PHE A 29 5.50 4.90 2.87
C PHE A 29 4.46 3.92 3.43
N VAL A 30 4.20 3.97 4.74
CA VAL A 30 3.23 3.07 5.40
C VAL A 30 1.82 3.28 4.84
N PHE A 31 1.39 4.52 4.62
CA PHE A 31 0.09 4.79 3.97
C PHE A 31 -0.05 4.05 2.63
N TRP A 32 0.89 4.25 1.71
CA TRP A 32 0.82 3.62 0.39
C TRP A 32 0.96 2.11 0.47
N LEU A 33 1.84 1.60 1.34
CA LEU A 33 1.98 0.17 1.58
C LEU A 33 0.65 -0.43 2.06
N THR A 34 -0.07 0.21 2.97
CA THR A 34 -1.38 -0.24 3.45
C THR A 34 -2.42 -0.23 2.32
N VAL A 35 -2.46 0.83 1.50
CA VAL A 35 -3.37 0.90 0.34
C VAL A 35 -3.12 -0.28 -0.61
N PHE A 36 -1.87 -0.53 -0.99
CA PHE A 36 -1.54 -1.64 -1.89
C PHE A 36 -1.76 -3.01 -1.23
N HIS A 37 -1.41 -3.17 0.04
CA HIS A 37 -1.67 -4.39 0.80
C HIS A 37 -3.15 -4.77 0.82
N ASN A 38 -4.04 -3.78 0.88
CA ASN A 38 -5.49 -3.99 0.85
C ASN A 38 -6.02 -4.37 -0.55
N ILE A 39 -5.40 -3.85 -1.61
CA ILE A 39 -5.84 -4.07 -3.01
C ILE A 39 -5.27 -5.38 -3.58
N MET A 40 -4.01 -5.70 -3.29
CA MET A 40 -3.28 -6.80 -3.93
C MET A 40 -3.92 -8.18 -3.79
N PRO A 41 -4.50 -8.58 -2.64
CA PRO A 41 -5.18 -9.86 -2.52
C PRO A 41 -6.31 -10.02 -3.54
N HIS A 42 -7.04 -8.95 -3.85
CA HIS A 42 -8.14 -8.99 -4.82
C HIS A 42 -7.63 -9.16 -6.25
N VAL A 43 -6.50 -8.52 -6.57
CA VAL A 43 -5.82 -8.66 -7.87
C VAL A 43 -5.26 -10.07 -8.04
N ASP A 44 -4.62 -10.60 -7.01
CA ASP A 44 -4.06 -11.96 -7.02
C ASP A 44 -5.17 -13.01 -7.18
N VAL A 45 -6.28 -12.87 -6.44
CA VAL A 45 -7.44 -13.74 -6.62
C VAL A 45 -7.96 -13.68 -8.06
N LEU A 46 -8.14 -12.50 -8.64
CA LEU A 46 -8.61 -12.38 -10.03
C LEU A 46 -7.62 -13.04 -11.00
N TYR A 47 -6.32 -12.74 -10.87
CA TYR A 47 -5.26 -13.32 -11.70
C TYR A 47 -5.28 -14.85 -11.65
N ASN A 48 -5.34 -15.42 -10.45
CA ASN A 48 -5.39 -16.86 -10.23
C ASN A 48 -6.65 -17.51 -10.83
N GLN A 49 -7.78 -16.79 -10.89
CA GLN A 49 -8.98 -17.29 -11.57
C GLN A 49 -8.82 -17.26 -13.09
N LEU A 50 -8.19 -16.23 -13.65
CA LEU A 50 -7.98 -16.07 -15.09
C LEU A 50 -6.94 -17.05 -15.66
N GLN A 51 -5.97 -17.47 -14.85
CA GLN A 51 -4.91 -18.41 -15.28
C GLN A 51 -5.38 -19.87 -15.38
N LYS A 52 -6.59 -20.21 -14.92
CA LYS A 52 -7.07 -21.60 -14.92
C LYS A 52 -7.27 -22.10 -16.36
N THR A 53 -6.75 -23.30 -16.64
CA THR A 53 -6.77 -23.96 -17.96
C THR A 53 -8.18 -24.19 -18.50
N ARG A 54 -9.17 -24.39 -17.62
CA ARG A 54 -10.58 -24.55 -17.97
C ARG A 54 -11.36 -23.39 -17.36
N THR A 55 -11.50 -22.33 -18.13
CA THR A 55 -12.24 -21.15 -17.71
C THR A 55 -13.37 -20.87 -18.70
N ASP A 56 -14.61 -20.87 -18.20
CA ASP A 56 -15.78 -20.45 -18.99
C ASP A 56 -16.01 -18.94 -18.86
N ALA A 57 -16.48 -18.31 -19.93
CA ALA A 57 -16.75 -16.88 -20.01
C ALA A 57 -17.76 -16.42 -18.93
N ALA A 58 -18.72 -17.26 -18.55
CA ALA A 58 -19.64 -16.95 -17.44
C ALA A 58 -18.90 -16.85 -16.09
N LEU A 59 -17.94 -17.73 -15.86
CA LEU A 59 -17.11 -17.70 -14.66
C LEU A 59 -16.20 -16.46 -14.64
N ILE A 60 -15.58 -16.10 -15.77
CA ILE A 60 -14.75 -14.88 -15.89
C ILE A 60 -15.58 -13.65 -15.53
N ARG A 61 -16.75 -13.49 -16.15
CA ARG A 61 -17.64 -12.34 -15.86
C ARG A 61 -18.02 -12.28 -14.39
N LYS A 62 -18.29 -13.44 -13.77
CA LYS A 62 -18.56 -13.51 -12.33
C LYS A 62 -17.36 -13.05 -11.49
N GLN A 63 -16.16 -13.53 -11.79
CA GLN A 63 -14.95 -13.16 -11.03
C GLN A 63 -14.57 -11.70 -11.21
N VAL A 64 -14.70 -11.17 -12.43
CA VAL A 64 -14.53 -9.74 -12.72
C VAL A 64 -15.52 -8.90 -11.91
N LYS A 65 -16.80 -9.32 -11.82
CA LYS A 65 -17.80 -8.63 -11.00
C LYS A 65 -17.46 -8.66 -9.51
N VAL A 66 -16.98 -9.80 -8.99
CA VAL A 66 -16.49 -9.91 -7.60
C VAL A 66 -15.33 -8.95 -7.36
N PHE A 67 -14.35 -8.91 -8.27
CA PHE A 67 -13.22 -7.99 -8.18
C PHE A 67 -13.67 -6.52 -8.17
N GLN A 68 -14.60 -6.12 -9.03
CA GLN A 68 -15.18 -4.77 -9.04
C GLN A 68 -15.82 -4.42 -7.68
N GLN A 69 -16.62 -5.33 -7.13
CA GLN A 69 -17.27 -5.12 -5.82
C GLN A 69 -16.25 -4.99 -4.69
N SER A 70 -15.20 -5.80 -4.71
CA SER A 70 -14.08 -5.69 -3.77
C SER A 70 -13.39 -4.34 -3.89
N LEU A 71 -13.03 -3.90 -5.09
CA LEU A 71 -12.40 -2.59 -5.30
C LEU A 71 -13.28 -1.42 -4.84
N GLU A 72 -14.59 -1.47 -5.07
CA GLU A 72 -15.53 -0.47 -4.55
C GLU A 72 -15.55 -0.43 -3.01
N LYS A 73 -15.47 -1.59 -2.37
CA LYS A 73 -15.37 -1.68 -0.91
C LYS A 73 -14.05 -1.11 -0.40
N GLU A 74 -12.94 -1.43 -1.06
CA GLU A 74 -11.62 -0.88 -0.75
C GLU A 74 -11.60 0.64 -0.92
N ARG A 75 -12.14 1.16 -2.03
CA ARG A 75 -12.27 2.59 -2.32
C ARG A 75 -12.99 3.34 -1.19
N LYS A 76 -14.08 2.78 -0.67
CA LYS A 76 -14.82 3.35 0.47
C LYS A 76 -14.05 3.28 1.79
N ARG A 77 -13.15 2.31 1.95
CA ARG A 77 -12.32 2.15 3.16
C ARG A 77 -11.13 3.11 3.22
N MET A 78 -10.80 3.82 2.14
CA MET A 78 -9.64 4.73 2.08
C MET A 78 -9.70 5.86 3.11
N ASP A 79 -10.90 6.34 3.49
CA ASP A 79 -11.07 7.30 4.57
C ASP A 79 -10.65 6.73 5.93
N THR A 80 -11.03 5.49 6.21
CA THR A 80 -10.64 4.78 7.44
C THR A 80 -9.14 4.56 7.48
N VAL A 81 -8.53 4.07 6.38
CA VAL A 81 -7.07 3.91 6.27
C VAL A 81 -6.34 5.22 6.57
N THR A 82 -6.84 6.34 6.03
CA THR A 82 -6.24 7.65 6.26
C THR A 82 -6.32 8.04 7.74
N LYS A 83 -7.47 7.82 8.39
CA LYS A 83 -7.66 8.10 9.82
C LYS A 83 -6.77 7.23 10.70
N ASP A 84 -6.68 5.94 10.41
CA ASP A 84 -5.87 4.99 11.19
C ASP A 84 -4.38 5.35 11.12
N ILE A 85 -3.87 5.65 9.91
CA ILE A 85 -2.49 6.11 9.74
C ILE A 85 -2.28 7.46 10.43
N SER A 86 -3.21 8.40 10.32
CA SER A 86 -3.08 9.69 11.00
C SER A 86 -2.99 9.50 12.52
N ALA A 87 -3.84 8.66 13.10
CA ALA A 87 -3.83 8.36 14.54
C ALA A 87 -2.50 7.72 15.01
N LEU A 88 -1.92 6.82 14.21
CA LEU A 88 -0.63 6.19 14.54
C LEU A 88 0.52 7.21 14.56
N TYR A 89 0.51 8.18 13.64
CA TYR A 89 1.61 9.11 13.43
C TYR A 89 1.43 10.49 14.09
N GLU A 90 0.23 10.85 14.55
CA GLU A 90 -0.01 12.08 15.33
C GLU A 90 0.74 12.08 16.67
N SER A 91 1.11 10.91 17.20
CA SER A 91 1.95 10.78 18.40
C SER A 91 3.44 11.14 18.16
N SER A 92 3.90 11.19 16.91
CA SER A 92 5.32 11.35 16.56
C SER A 92 5.57 12.58 15.67
N ARG A 93 5.82 13.72 16.32
CA ARG A 93 6.27 15.01 15.76
C ARG A 93 5.26 15.76 14.87
N LYS A 94 4.62 16.76 15.48
CA LYS A 94 3.98 17.90 14.81
C LYS A 94 5.00 18.64 13.91
N ARG A 95 5.11 18.26 12.64
CA ARG A 95 5.47 19.20 11.58
C ARG A 95 4.17 19.59 10.90
N LYS A 96 3.86 20.88 10.97
CA LYS A 96 2.70 21.56 10.38
C LYS A 96 2.50 21.05 8.94
N GLY A 97 1.44 20.27 8.72
CA GLY A 97 1.21 19.55 7.47
C GLY A 97 -0.27 19.57 7.10
N GLU A 98 -0.80 20.77 6.89
CA GLU A 98 -2.15 20.97 6.35
C GLU A 98 -2.27 20.25 5.00
N ASN A 99 -3.39 19.54 4.79
CA ASN A 99 -3.83 18.91 3.53
C ASN A 99 -3.07 17.70 2.95
N ILE A 100 -1.94 17.27 3.50
CA ILE A 100 -1.16 16.16 2.89
C ILE A 100 -1.96 14.84 2.85
N TYR A 101 -2.72 14.53 3.91
CA TYR A 101 -3.49 13.30 3.99
C TYR A 101 -4.73 13.32 3.08
N ILE A 102 -5.42 14.46 2.96
CA ILE A 102 -6.58 14.62 2.07
C ILE A 102 -6.19 14.34 0.61
N ASN A 103 -5.07 14.90 0.15
CA ASN A 103 -4.56 14.64 -1.19
C ASN A 103 -4.19 13.16 -1.41
N ARG A 104 -3.67 12.48 -0.39
CA ARG A 104 -3.35 11.05 -0.47
C ARG A 104 -4.61 10.17 -0.50
N THR A 105 -5.63 10.50 0.28
CA THR A 105 -6.92 9.78 0.24
C THR A 105 -7.56 9.91 -1.14
N VAL A 106 -7.54 11.11 -1.73
CA VAL A 106 -8.04 11.34 -3.10
C VAL A 106 -7.27 10.48 -4.10
N ALA A 107 -5.94 10.54 -4.08
CA ALA A 107 -5.10 9.73 -4.97
C ALA A 107 -5.31 8.21 -4.75
N ALA A 108 -5.52 7.75 -3.51
CA ALA A 108 -5.81 6.34 -3.23
C ALA A 108 -7.16 5.89 -3.82
N ARG A 109 -8.19 6.75 -3.80
CA ARG A 109 -9.46 6.48 -4.48
C ARG A 109 -9.29 6.46 -6.00
N GLU A 110 -8.49 7.38 -6.54
CA GLU A 110 -8.19 7.43 -7.97
C GLU A 110 -7.54 6.14 -8.47
N ILE A 111 -6.68 5.49 -7.67
CA ILE A 111 -6.12 4.18 -8.02
C ILE A 111 -7.23 3.16 -8.25
N CYS A 112 -8.21 3.07 -7.33
CA CYS A 112 -9.36 2.19 -7.50
C CYS A 112 -10.19 2.60 -8.73
N ASP A 113 -10.42 3.89 -8.95
CA ASP A 113 -11.20 4.40 -10.10
C ASP A 113 -10.53 4.08 -11.43
N VAL A 114 -9.21 4.24 -11.52
CA VAL A 114 -8.41 3.86 -12.70
C VAL A 114 -8.52 2.36 -12.94
N MET A 115 -8.33 1.53 -11.91
CA MET A 115 -8.48 0.07 -12.05
C MET A 115 -9.88 -0.31 -12.53
N LEU A 116 -10.93 0.28 -11.94
CA LEU A 116 -12.32 0.04 -12.32
C LEU A 116 -12.62 0.50 -13.75
N SER A 117 -12.02 1.61 -14.20
CA SER A 117 -12.18 2.13 -15.56
C SER A 117 -11.61 1.21 -16.64
N ARG A 118 -10.56 0.42 -16.31
CA ARG A 118 -9.94 -0.53 -17.23
C ARG A 118 -10.70 -1.85 -17.37
N ILE A 119 -11.67 -2.10 -16.50
CA ILE A 119 -12.51 -3.31 -16.55
C ILE A 119 -13.70 -3.13 -17.51
N LYS A 120 -14.05 -1.87 -17.82
CA LYS A 120 -15.06 -1.52 -18.82
C LYS A 120 -14.47 -1.56 -20.21
#